data_AF-A0AAJ0G312-F1
#
_entry.id   AF-A0AAJ0G312-F1
#
_cell.length_a   1.000
_cell.length_b   1.000
_cell.length_c   1.000
_cell.angle_alpha   90.00
_cell.angle_beta   90.00
_cell.angle_gamma   90.00
#
_symmetry.space_group_name_H-M   'P 1'
#
loop_
_entity.id
_entity.type
_entity.pdbx_description
1 polymer ?
#
loop_
_entity_poly.entity_id
_entity_poly.type
_entity_poly.pdbx_seq_one_letter_code
_entity_poly.pdbx_strand_id
1 'polypeptide(L)'
;MLFSAILLAGFSALAAAQTQDAPVTENNPNVIYQATLPRDAFFHGKLDGNVRGSVRAQAGPGGKGVSYRVHFENFPKEGGPFIYHLHVNPVPADGNCTTTLAHLDPYKRGEDPVCDATKPQTCQVGDLSGKYGKVTQDPFHAEYHDPYSSLVENTPGFFGNRSIVVHFGNKTRITCANFQKVDGCAV
;
A
#
# COMPACT_ATOMS: atom_id res chain seq x y z
N MET A 1 65.87 -19.58 4.54
CA MET A 1 64.83 -18.62 4.95
C MET A 1 63.60 -18.91 4.09
N LEU A 2 62.64 -19.69 4.59
CA LEU A 2 61.35 -19.91 3.90
C LEU A 2 60.27 -19.18 4.70
N PHE A 3 59.70 -18.14 4.11
CA PHE A 3 58.52 -17.46 4.62
C PHE A 3 57.28 -18.20 4.11
N SER A 4 56.60 -18.93 5.00
CA SER A 4 55.24 -19.43 4.74
C SER A 4 54.26 -18.29 4.95
N ALA A 5 53.66 -17.80 3.87
CA ALA A 5 52.54 -16.88 3.91
C ALA A 5 51.24 -17.68 4.11
N ILE A 6 50.60 -17.51 5.27
CA ILE A 6 49.26 -18.05 5.55
C ILE A 6 48.25 -17.06 4.96
N LEU A 7 47.58 -17.46 3.88
CA LEU A 7 46.42 -16.76 3.32
C LEU A 7 45.18 -17.05 4.19
N LEU A 8 44.80 -16.09 5.02
CA LEU A 8 43.50 -16.07 5.71
C LEU A 8 42.45 -15.54 4.74
N ALA A 9 41.64 -16.44 4.17
CA ALA A 9 40.44 -16.07 3.43
C ALA A 9 39.36 -15.61 4.43
N GLY A 10 39.11 -14.31 4.48
CA GLY A 10 38.02 -13.73 5.27
C GLY A 10 36.67 -14.05 4.62
N PHE A 11 35.83 -14.84 5.29
CA PHE A 11 34.43 -15.01 4.93
C PHE A 11 33.64 -13.80 5.38
N SER A 12 33.31 -12.89 4.45
CA SER A 12 32.30 -11.85 4.68
C SER A 12 30.91 -12.49 4.58
N ALA A 13 30.30 -12.78 5.73
CA ALA A 13 28.91 -13.21 5.77
C ALA A 13 28.01 -12.03 5.35
N LEU A 14 27.40 -12.12 4.17
CA LEU A 14 26.30 -11.25 3.76
C LEU A 14 25.10 -11.57 4.65
N ALA A 15 24.80 -10.72 5.63
CA ALA A 15 23.57 -10.81 6.40
C ALA A 15 22.38 -10.52 5.47
N ALA A 16 21.69 -11.57 5.03
CA ALA A 16 20.40 -11.41 4.36
C ALA A 16 19.45 -10.70 5.33
N ALA A 17 18.81 -9.61 4.90
CA ALA A 17 17.78 -8.96 5.71
C ALA A 17 16.63 -9.95 5.90
N GLN A 18 16.46 -10.43 7.12
CA GLN A 18 15.41 -11.39 7.47
C GLN A 18 14.04 -10.70 7.36
N THR A 19 13.15 -11.28 6.57
CA THR A 19 11.75 -10.84 6.47
C THR A 19 10.99 -11.30 7.72
N GLN A 20 9.94 -10.57 8.11
CA GLN A 20 9.10 -10.94 9.25
C GLN A 20 7.62 -10.71 8.94
N ASP A 21 6.75 -11.44 9.63
CA ASP A 21 5.31 -11.23 9.55
C ASP A 21 4.94 -9.84 10.09
N ALA A 22 3.97 -9.20 9.45
CA ALA A 22 3.40 -7.96 9.94
C ALA A 22 2.61 -8.24 11.24
N PRO A 23 2.96 -7.60 12.36
CA PRO A 23 2.18 -7.69 13.58
C PRO A 23 0.84 -6.96 13.42
N VAL A 24 -0.14 -7.38 14.22
CA VAL A 24 -1.39 -6.62 14.37
C VAL A 24 -1.07 -5.27 15.01
N THR A 25 -1.57 -4.20 14.42
CA THR A 25 -1.43 -2.85 14.97
C THR A 25 -2.50 -2.60 16.01
N GLU A 26 -2.16 -1.86 17.07
CA GLU A 26 -3.06 -1.59 18.21
C GLU A 26 -3.11 -0.10 18.51
N ASN A 27 -4.06 0.30 19.36
CA ASN A 27 -4.23 1.68 19.83
C ASN A 27 -4.42 2.70 18.69
N ASN A 28 -4.99 2.27 17.56
CA ASN A 28 -5.31 3.16 16.46
C ASN A 28 -6.30 4.24 16.93
N PRO A 29 -5.98 5.54 16.77
CA PRO A 29 -6.79 6.61 17.30
C PRO A 29 -8.14 6.73 16.57
N ASN A 30 -9.13 7.28 17.26
CA ASN A 30 -10.45 7.58 16.70
C ASN A 30 -10.38 8.78 15.73
N VAL A 31 -9.84 8.55 14.54
CA VAL A 31 -9.68 9.53 13.47
C VAL A 31 -10.03 8.88 12.14
N ILE A 32 -10.30 9.72 11.14
CA ILE A 32 -10.59 9.27 9.79
C ILE A 32 -9.55 9.86 8.85
N TYR A 33 -8.97 9.00 8.03
CA TYR A 33 -8.16 9.40 6.89
C TYR A 33 -8.90 9.09 5.60
N GLN A 34 -8.89 10.01 4.65
CA GLN A 34 -9.49 9.81 3.34
C GLN A 34 -8.50 10.21 2.25
N ALA A 35 -8.38 9.37 1.23
CA ALA A 35 -7.70 9.69 -0.01
C ALA A 35 -8.74 9.76 -1.13
N THR A 36 -8.87 10.92 -1.77
CA THR A 36 -9.80 11.14 -2.88
C THR A 36 -9.01 11.28 -4.17
N LEU A 37 -9.30 10.42 -5.15
CA LEU A 37 -8.60 10.40 -6.44
C LEU A 37 -8.91 11.68 -7.25
N PRO A 38 -7.90 12.32 -7.86
CA PRO A 38 -8.07 13.58 -8.57
C PRO A 38 -8.84 13.39 -9.88
N ARG A 39 -9.49 14.47 -10.34
CA ARG A 39 -10.15 14.48 -11.66
C ARG A 39 -9.14 14.49 -12.81
N ASP A 40 -8.02 15.17 -12.61
CA ASP A 40 -6.97 15.31 -13.61
C ASP A 40 -6.20 13.99 -13.76
N ALA A 41 -5.93 13.62 -15.00
CA ALA A 41 -5.32 12.35 -15.34
C ALA A 41 -3.80 12.39 -15.10
N PHE A 42 -3.29 11.43 -14.33
CA PHE A 42 -1.86 11.14 -14.32
C PHE A 42 -1.49 10.28 -15.54
N PHE A 43 -2.26 9.23 -15.79
CA PHE A 43 -2.05 8.32 -16.92
C PHE A 43 -2.75 8.82 -18.18
N HIS A 44 -1.97 9.01 -19.26
CA HIS A 44 -2.45 9.54 -20.54
C HIS A 44 -2.50 8.44 -21.60
N GLY A 45 -3.48 7.54 -21.50
CA GLY A 45 -3.69 6.43 -22.45
C GLY A 45 -5.14 6.33 -22.94
N LYS A 46 -5.60 5.12 -23.26
CA LYS A 46 -7.00 4.85 -23.65
C LYS A 46 -7.93 4.87 -22.42
N LEU A 47 -8.07 6.04 -21.79
CA LEU A 47 -8.94 6.30 -20.66
C LEU A 47 -9.55 7.70 -20.85
N ASP A 48 -10.88 7.80 -20.80
CA ASP A 48 -11.55 9.09 -20.82
C ASP A 48 -11.48 9.72 -19.42
N GLY A 49 -10.66 10.74 -19.27
CA GLY A 49 -10.37 11.36 -17.97
C GLY A 49 -9.48 10.49 -17.09
N ASN A 50 -9.92 10.24 -15.85
CA ASN A 50 -9.14 9.53 -14.85
C ASN A 50 -10.01 8.52 -14.08
N VAL A 51 -9.40 7.50 -13.49
CA VAL A 51 -10.06 6.69 -12.46
C VAL A 51 -10.35 7.58 -11.27
N ARG A 52 -11.60 7.53 -10.77
CA ARG A 52 -12.10 8.41 -9.70
C ARG A 52 -12.56 7.58 -8.51
N GLY A 53 -12.87 8.29 -7.41
CA GLY A 53 -13.39 7.70 -6.19
C GLY A 53 -12.55 8.03 -4.97
N SER A 54 -12.66 7.22 -3.92
CA SER A 54 -11.98 7.45 -2.65
C SER A 54 -11.75 6.19 -1.85
N VAL A 55 -10.72 6.23 -1.02
CA VAL A 55 -10.48 5.28 0.07
C VAL A 55 -10.65 6.01 1.39
N ARG A 56 -11.59 5.55 2.22
CA ARG A 56 -11.80 6.05 3.58
C ARG A 56 -11.33 5.01 4.58
N ALA A 57 -10.55 5.43 5.57
CA ALA A 57 -9.91 4.57 6.55
C ALA A 57 -10.12 5.11 7.97
N GLN A 58 -10.41 4.22 8.91
CA GLN A 58 -10.67 4.54 10.32
C GLN A 58 -10.19 3.40 11.22
N ALA A 59 -10.09 3.63 12.52
CA ALA A 59 -9.70 2.59 13.48
C ALA A 59 -10.61 1.37 13.36
N GLY A 60 -10.01 0.18 13.38
CA GLY A 60 -10.75 -1.08 13.44
C GLY A 60 -11.31 -1.38 14.84
N PRO A 61 -12.07 -2.47 14.99
CA PRO A 61 -12.66 -2.87 16.26
C PRO A 61 -11.63 -2.93 17.40
N GLY A 62 -11.95 -2.30 18.54
CA GLY A 62 -11.07 -2.25 19.70
C GLY A 62 -9.74 -1.50 19.48
N GLY A 63 -9.66 -0.64 18.45
CA GLY A 63 -8.43 0.08 18.10
C GLY A 63 -7.36 -0.81 17.44
N LYS A 64 -7.71 -2.05 17.08
CA LYS A 64 -6.81 -2.96 16.38
C LYS A 64 -6.99 -2.81 14.89
N GLY A 65 -5.90 -2.67 14.14
CA GLY A 65 -5.92 -2.47 12.70
C GLY A 65 -6.76 -1.29 12.22
N VAL A 66 -7.09 -1.32 10.93
CA VAL A 66 -7.79 -0.26 10.22
C VAL A 66 -8.92 -0.84 9.38
N SER A 67 -10.09 -0.23 9.45
CA SER A 67 -11.23 -0.55 8.59
C SER A 67 -11.24 0.38 7.38
N TYR A 68 -11.33 -0.21 6.19
CA TYR A 68 -11.35 0.50 4.92
C TYR A 68 -12.74 0.45 4.27
N ARG A 69 -13.12 1.55 3.66
CA ARG A 69 -14.22 1.65 2.68
C ARG A 69 -13.66 2.21 1.40
N VAL A 70 -13.75 1.42 0.33
CA VAL A 70 -13.19 1.72 -0.98
C VAL A 70 -14.33 1.92 -1.95
N HIS A 71 -14.26 3.01 -2.71
CA HIS A 71 -15.12 3.25 -3.87
C HIS A 71 -14.24 3.74 -5.01
N PHE A 72 -14.27 3.05 -6.15
CA PHE A 72 -13.59 3.48 -7.38
C PHE A 72 -14.51 3.35 -8.58
N GLU A 73 -14.31 4.21 -9.57
CA GLU A 73 -15.11 4.22 -10.80
C GLU A 73 -14.28 4.71 -12.00
N ASN A 74 -14.85 4.52 -13.20
CA ASN A 74 -14.29 4.98 -14.48
C ASN A 74 -12.99 4.24 -14.83
N PHE A 75 -13.01 2.91 -14.75
CA PHE A 75 -11.86 2.10 -15.17
C PHE A 75 -11.84 1.90 -16.68
N PRO A 76 -10.65 1.82 -17.30
CA PRO A 76 -10.55 1.41 -18.69
C PRO A 76 -11.08 -0.01 -18.87
N LYS A 77 -11.59 -0.33 -20.07
CA LYS A 77 -12.18 -1.65 -20.37
C LYS A 77 -11.16 -2.79 -20.38
N GLU A 78 -9.88 -2.47 -20.51
CA GLU A 78 -8.77 -3.43 -20.58
C GLU A 78 -7.67 -3.07 -19.57
N GLY A 79 -6.79 -4.05 -19.30
CA GLY A 79 -5.63 -3.88 -18.43
C GLY A 79 -5.90 -4.18 -16.94
N GLY A 80 -7.09 -4.64 -16.59
CA GLY A 80 -7.39 -5.21 -15.28
C GLY A 80 -7.06 -6.71 -15.15
N PRO A 81 -7.44 -7.39 -14.04
CA PRO A 81 -8.02 -6.80 -12.84
C PRO A 81 -7.09 -5.73 -12.26
N PHE A 82 -7.66 -4.58 -11.86
CA PHE A 82 -6.88 -3.46 -11.37
C PHE A 82 -6.51 -3.68 -9.91
N ILE A 83 -5.37 -3.16 -9.51
CA ILE A 83 -4.82 -3.34 -8.16
C ILE A 83 -4.55 -1.97 -7.55
N TYR A 84 -4.52 -1.91 -6.23
CA TYR A 84 -4.33 -0.69 -5.48
C TYR A 84 -3.60 -0.99 -4.18
N HIS A 85 -2.69 -0.08 -3.81
CA HIS A 85 -1.76 -0.28 -2.70
C HIS A 85 -1.52 1.01 -1.92
N LEU A 86 -1.17 0.87 -0.65
CA LEU A 86 -0.56 1.97 0.11
C LEU A 86 0.90 2.09 -0.34
N HIS A 87 1.33 3.29 -0.69
CA HIS A 87 2.71 3.58 -1.09
C HIS A 87 3.48 4.33 -0.02
N VAL A 88 4.81 4.28 -0.05
CA VAL A 88 5.64 4.84 1.02
C VAL A 88 5.64 6.37 1.06
N ASN A 89 5.58 7.05 -0.09
CA ASN A 89 5.66 8.50 -0.14
C ASN A 89 4.31 9.13 -0.46
N PRO A 90 4.08 10.38 -0.02
CA PRO A 90 2.95 11.17 -0.48
C PRO A 90 3.09 11.48 -1.99
N VAL A 91 1.95 11.73 -2.63
CA VAL A 91 1.85 12.33 -3.95
C VAL A 91 2.32 13.79 -3.85
N PRO A 92 3.26 14.23 -4.70
CA PRO A 92 3.74 15.61 -4.77
C PRO A 92 2.67 16.56 -5.35
N ALA A 93 2.93 17.86 -5.26
CA ALA A 93 2.00 18.89 -5.71
C ALA A 93 1.66 18.82 -7.22
N ASP A 94 2.55 18.25 -8.04
CA ASP A 94 2.34 18.06 -9.48
C ASP A 94 1.55 16.79 -9.83
N GLY A 95 1.11 16.02 -8.82
CA GLY A 95 0.30 14.81 -9.03
C GLY A 95 1.08 13.61 -9.59
N ASN A 96 2.41 13.65 -9.64
CA ASN A 96 3.21 12.58 -10.22
C ASN A 96 3.17 11.31 -9.35
N CYS A 97 2.38 10.32 -9.77
CA CYS A 97 2.24 9.08 -9.03
C CYS A 97 3.54 8.26 -8.94
N THR A 98 4.56 8.50 -9.76
CA THR A 98 5.82 7.75 -9.70
C THR A 98 6.64 8.04 -8.44
N THR A 99 6.53 9.25 -7.89
CA THR A 99 7.31 9.68 -6.73
C THR A 99 6.74 9.17 -5.40
N THR A 100 5.60 8.48 -5.42
CA THR A 100 5.08 7.75 -4.25
C THR A 100 5.95 6.51 -3.93
N LEU A 101 6.87 6.14 -4.84
CA LEU A 101 7.86 5.07 -4.72
C LEU A 101 7.23 3.69 -4.50
N ALA A 102 7.85 2.81 -3.70
CA ALA A 102 7.43 1.43 -3.50
C ALA A 102 6.16 1.32 -2.62
N HIS A 103 5.59 0.12 -2.53
CA HIS A 103 4.54 -0.19 -1.57
C HIS A 103 5.03 -0.01 -0.13
N LEU A 104 4.12 0.30 0.78
CA LEU A 104 4.41 0.32 2.22
C LEU A 104 4.76 -1.09 2.71
N ASP A 105 6.05 -1.34 2.89
CA ASP A 105 6.58 -2.66 3.25
C ASP A 105 7.65 -2.56 4.35
N PRO A 106 7.26 -2.18 5.58
CA PRO A 106 8.20 -2.01 6.69
C PRO A 106 8.90 -3.32 7.10
N TYR A 107 8.32 -4.47 6.75
CA TYR A 107 8.81 -5.79 7.15
C TYR A 107 9.55 -6.52 6.02
N LYS A 108 9.85 -5.78 4.93
CA LYS A 108 10.71 -6.21 3.82
C LYS A 108 10.25 -7.51 3.17
N ARG A 109 8.93 -7.73 3.16
CA ARG A 109 8.30 -8.92 2.61
C ARG A 109 8.60 -9.08 1.12
N GLY A 110 8.62 -7.96 0.38
CA GLY A 110 8.80 -7.93 -1.08
C GLY A 110 7.51 -8.23 -1.84
N GLU A 111 7.59 -8.27 -3.17
CA GLU A 111 6.41 -8.55 -4.01
C GLU A 111 6.29 -10.03 -4.40
N ASP A 112 7.41 -10.76 -4.40
CA ASP A 112 7.50 -12.18 -4.77
C ASP A 112 7.87 -13.07 -3.58
N PRO A 113 7.18 -14.22 -3.38
CA PRO A 113 6.02 -14.69 -4.16
C PRO A 113 4.82 -13.73 -4.02
N VAL A 114 3.80 -13.83 -4.87
CA VAL A 114 2.59 -12.99 -4.74
C VAL A 114 1.94 -13.17 -3.35
N CYS A 115 1.26 -12.14 -2.83
CA CYS A 115 0.54 -12.21 -1.56
C CYS A 115 -0.43 -13.40 -1.52
N ASP A 116 -0.33 -14.19 -0.45
CA ASP A 116 -1.28 -15.25 -0.12
C ASP A 116 -2.34 -14.67 0.82
N ALA A 117 -3.53 -14.41 0.29
CA ALA A 117 -4.64 -13.85 1.04
C ALA A 117 -5.07 -14.72 2.23
N THR A 118 -4.72 -16.01 2.26
CA THR A 118 -4.98 -16.90 3.41
C THR A 118 -4.01 -16.67 4.57
N LYS A 119 -2.90 -15.95 4.33
CA LYS A 119 -1.87 -15.58 5.30
C LYS A 119 -1.51 -14.10 5.16
N PRO A 120 -2.46 -13.18 5.36
CA PRO A 120 -2.27 -11.76 5.04
C PRO A 120 -1.19 -11.08 5.88
N GLN A 121 -0.82 -11.62 7.05
CA GLN A 121 0.33 -11.17 7.85
C GLN A 121 1.67 -11.33 7.11
N THR A 122 1.74 -12.22 6.12
CA THR A 122 2.94 -12.48 5.31
C THR A 122 3.00 -11.61 4.06
N CYS A 123 2.06 -10.66 3.89
CA CYS A 123 2.01 -9.74 2.76
C CYS A 123 2.61 -8.38 3.13
N GLN A 124 2.94 -7.56 2.12
CA GLN A 124 3.31 -6.18 2.38
C GLN A 124 2.15 -5.47 3.08
N VAL A 125 2.45 -4.60 4.05
CA VAL A 125 1.41 -3.83 4.75
C VAL A 125 0.53 -3.07 3.75
N GLY A 126 1.15 -2.50 2.72
CA GLY A 126 0.47 -1.77 1.65
C GLY A 126 -0.22 -2.62 0.58
N ASP A 127 -0.05 -3.94 0.55
CA ASP A 127 -0.67 -4.80 -0.48
C ASP A 127 -2.14 -5.10 -0.17
N LEU A 128 -3.00 -4.07 -0.29
CA LEU A 128 -4.43 -4.19 -0.02
C LEU A 128 -5.14 -5.10 -1.03
N SER A 129 -4.80 -5.00 -2.32
CA SER A 129 -5.39 -5.85 -3.36
C SER A 129 -5.02 -7.33 -3.23
N GLY A 130 -3.79 -7.63 -2.84
CA GLY A 130 -3.36 -9.01 -2.56
C GLY A 130 -4.10 -9.61 -1.38
N LYS A 131 -4.34 -8.83 -0.31
CA LYS A 131 -5.03 -9.28 0.90
C LYS A 131 -6.56 -9.36 0.76
N TYR A 132 -7.17 -8.38 0.10
CA TYR A 132 -8.63 -8.18 0.15
C TYR A 132 -9.33 -8.24 -1.21
N GLY A 133 -8.58 -8.54 -2.28
CA GLY A 133 -9.12 -8.71 -3.62
C GLY A 133 -8.85 -7.53 -4.55
N LYS A 134 -8.78 -7.84 -5.83
CA LYS A 134 -8.54 -6.90 -6.93
C LYS A 134 -9.85 -6.25 -7.39
N VAL A 135 -9.74 -5.16 -8.13
CA VAL A 135 -10.88 -4.52 -8.79
C VAL A 135 -11.25 -5.32 -10.05
N THR A 136 -12.44 -5.90 -10.05
CA THR A 136 -12.98 -6.75 -11.13
C THR A 136 -14.29 -6.22 -11.73
N GLN A 137 -14.81 -5.12 -11.20
CA GLN A 137 -16.06 -4.49 -11.64
C GLN A 137 -15.93 -2.97 -11.58
N ASP A 138 -16.78 -2.26 -12.31
CA ASP A 138 -16.82 -0.80 -12.38
C ASP A 138 -18.30 -0.35 -12.37
N PRO A 139 -18.80 0.34 -11.32
CA PRO A 139 -18.04 0.82 -10.16
C PRO A 139 -17.64 -0.31 -9.20
N PHE A 140 -16.54 -0.09 -8.49
CA PHE A 140 -16.01 -0.98 -7.47
C PHE A 140 -16.30 -0.46 -6.07
N HIS A 141 -16.82 -1.33 -5.21
CA HIS A 141 -17.04 -1.07 -3.79
C HIS A 141 -16.47 -2.22 -2.97
N ALA A 142 -15.75 -1.90 -1.90
CA ALA A 142 -15.28 -2.89 -0.94
C ALA A 142 -15.22 -2.31 0.47
N GLU A 143 -15.54 -3.15 1.45
CA GLU A 143 -15.31 -2.88 2.86
C GLU A 143 -14.56 -4.05 3.48
N TYR A 144 -13.50 -3.78 4.21
CA TYR A 144 -12.70 -4.81 4.87
C TYR A 144 -11.91 -4.26 6.03
N HIS A 145 -11.43 -5.17 6.87
CA HIS A 145 -10.57 -4.89 8.00
C HIS A 145 -9.15 -5.37 7.73
N ASP A 146 -8.17 -4.47 7.90
CA ASP A 146 -6.76 -4.75 7.80
C ASP A 146 -6.04 -4.63 9.15
N PRO A 147 -5.64 -5.75 9.77
CA PRO A 147 -4.94 -5.72 11.05
C PRO A 147 -3.55 -5.07 11.01
N TYR A 148 -2.95 -4.88 9.82
CA TYR A 148 -1.52 -4.64 9.68
C TYR A 148 -1.14 -3.19 9.35
N SER A 149 -2.03 -2.42 8.71
CA SER A 149 -1.86 -0.97 8.57
C SER A 149 -2.20 -0.24 9.87
N SER A 150 -1.73 1.00 10.01
CA SER A 150 -1.90 1.80 11.23
C SER A 150 -2.26 3.25 10.95
N LEU A 151 -3.02 3.82 11.88
CA LEU A 151 -3.31 5.24 12.05
C LEU A 151 -2.48 5.88 13.19
N VAL A 152 -1.65 5.10 13.89
CA VAL A 152 -0.75 5.60 14.93
C VAL A 152 0.49 6.19 14.27
N GLU A 153 0.68 7.50 14.42
CA GLU A 153 1.83 8.21 13.86
C GLU A 153 3.17 7.60 14.31
N ASN A 154 4.18 7.71 13.46
CA ASN A 154 5.54 7.21 13.69
C ASN A 154 5.66 5.69 13.94
N THR A 155 4.64 4.90 13.58
CA THR A 155 4.73 3.44 13.56
C THR A 155 5.06 2.90 12.16
N PRO A 156 5.63 1.69 12.04
CA PRO A 156 5.99 1.13 10.73
C PRO A 156 4.81 1.02 9.75
N GLY A 157 3.61 0.73 10.27
CA GLY A 157 2.39 0.61 9.47
C GLY A 157 1.64 1.92 9.23
N PHE A 158 2.13 3.07 9.74
CA PHE A 158 1.45 4.35 9.60
C PHE A 158 1.37 4.80 8.15
N PHE A 159 0.17 4.99 7.62
CA PHE A 159 -0.05 5.46 6.25
C PHE A 159 -0.72 6.84 6.16
N GLY A 160 -1.09 7.46 7.29
CA GLY A 160 -1.88 8.69 7.30
C GLY A 160 -1.21 9.89 6.61
N ASN A 161 0.11 9.89 6.44
CA ASN A 161 0.88 10.90 5.69
C ASN A 161 1.41 10.38 4.34
N ARG A 162 0.83 9.29 3.83
CA ARG A 162 1.25 8.62 2.61
C ARG A 162 0.14 8.63 1.57
N SER A 163 0.27 7.79 0.56
CA SER A 163 -0.63 7.76 -0.59
C SER A 163 -1.24 6.39 -0.84
N ILE A 164 -2.38 6.40 -1.53
CA ILE A 164 -2.92 5.25 -2.26
C ILE A 164 -2.56 5.42 -3.74
N VAL A 165 -2.18 4.33 -4.40
CA VAL A 165 -2.01 4.28 -5.86
C VAL A 165 -2.89 3.18 -6.43
N VAL A 166 -3.56 3.47 -7.54
CA VAL A 166 -4.33 2.51 -8.34
C VAL A 166 -3.53 2.20 -9.60
N HIS A 167 -3.47 0.92 -9.98
CA HIS A 167 -2.67 0.41 -11.06
C HIS A 167 -3.48 -0.51 -11.99
N PHE A 168 -3.01 -0.60 -13.23
CA PHE A 168 -3.29 -1.75 -14.08
C PHE A 168 -2.78 -3.05 -13.45
N GLY A 169 -3.27 -4.20 -13.91
CA GLY A 169 -2.83 -5.51 -13.45
C GLY A 169 -1.34 -5.78 -13.70
N ASN A 170 -0.72 -5.06 -14.63
CA ASN A 170 0.72 -5.08 -14.89
C ASN A 170 1.54 -4.10 -14.03
N LYS A 171 0.93 -3.54 -12.97
CA LYS A 171 1.53 -2.58 -12.01
C LYS A 171 1.79 -1.16 -12.57
N THR A 172 1.42 -0.87 -13.82
CA THR A 172 1.47 0.51 -14.34
C THR A 172 0.52 1.41 -13.53
N ARG A 173 1.02 2.53 -13.01
CA ARG A 173 0.24 3.47 -12.18
C ARG A 173 -0.77 4.23 -13.03
N ILE A 174 -2.03 4.26 -12.60
CA ILE A 174 -3.14 4.96 -13.27
C ILE A 174 -3.38 6.32 -12.61
N THR A 175 -3.55 6.30 -11.29
CA THR A 175 -3.92 7.46 -10.48
C THR A 175 -3.48 7.24 -9.04
N CYS A 176 -3.40 8.31 -8.26
CA CYS A 176 -2.96 8.27 -6.87
C CYS A 176 -3.52 9.45 -6.10
N ALA A 177 -3.59 9.31 -4.77
CA ALA A 177 -4.01 10.37 -3.88
C ALA A 177 -3.35 10.25 -2.51
N ASN A 178 -3.15 11.39 -1.84
CA ASN A 178 -2.71 11.44 -0.45
C ASN A 178 -3.85 11.13 0.50
N PHE A 179 -3.55 10.39 1.57
CA PHE A 179 -4.43 10.35 2.72
C PHE A 179 -4.36 11.68 3.48
N GLN A 180 -5.53 12.18 3.85
CA GLN A 180 -5.66 13.38 4.66
C GLN A 180 -6.62 13.09 5.79
N LYS A 181 -6.33 13.62 6.97
CA LYS A 181 -7.25 13.56 8.10
C LYS A 181 -8.49 14.40 7.76
N VAL A 182 -9.67 13.81 7.91
CA VAL A 182 -10.95 14.49 7.63
C VAL A 182 -11.83 14.50 8.86
N ASP A 183 -12.66 15.54 8.96
CA ASP A 183 -13.66 15.63 10.02
C ASP A 183 -14.80 14.62 9.79
N GLY A 184 -15.28 14.05 10.88
CA GLY A 184 -16.40 13.11 10.89
C GLY A 184 -16.34 12.18 12.11
N CYS A 185 -17.48 11.62 12.50
CA CYS A 185 -17.52 10.57 13.50
C CYS A 185 -16.97 9.28 12.87
N ALA A 186 -15.93 8.66 13.44
CA ALA A 186 -15.67 7.27 13.09
C ALA A 186 -16.86 6.46 13.59
N VAL A 187 -17.42 5.65 12.70
CA VAL A 187 -18.62 4.84 12.95
C VAL A 187 -18.25 3.43 13.35
#